data_AF-T0MVG8-F1
#
_entry.id   AF-T0MVG8-F1
#
_cell.length_a   1.000
_cell.length_b   1.000
_cell.length_c   1.000
_cell.angle_alpha   90.00
_cell.angle_beta   90.00
_cell.angle_gamma   90.00
#
_symmetry.space_group_name_H-M   'P 1'
#
loop_
_entity.id
_entity.type
_entity.pdbx_description
1 polymer ?
#
loop_
_entity_poly.entity_id
_entity_poly.type
_entity_poly.pdbx_seq_one_letter_code
_entity_poly.pdbx_strand_id
1 'polypeptide(L)'
;MSLSIKITNFEGPFDLLLHLIKKNEMDIYNIRILEITNQYLDILKQMKEMDLDITSEFIVIAATLIEIKSKILLPKPKVENEEENEEDAAKELINKIVLYKKFKVAAEFLLERERETGIMFSKKPEIIEEKNYKETTADLLKKHYNARFI
;
A
#
# COMPACT_ATOMS: atom_id res chain seq x y z
N MET A 1 28.29 19.35 0.60
CA MET A 1 28.10 18.42 -0.54
C MET A 1 26.64 18.49 -0.95
N SER A 2 26.36 18.85 -2.20
CA SER A 2 25.00 18.94 -2.76
C SER A 2 24.54 17.54 -3.20
N LEU A 3 23.61 16.95 -2.47
CA LEU A 3 23.00 15.68 -2.85
C LEU A 3 21.95 15.97 -3.93
N SER A 4 22.22 15.56 -5.18
CA SER A 4 21.22 15.61 -6.25
C SER A 4 20.13 14.59 -5.95
N ILE A 5 19.01 15.05 -5.39
CA ILE A 5 17.81 14.22 -5.22
C ILE A 5 17.20 14.09 -6.61
N LYS A 6 17.26 12.89 -7.22
CA LYS A 6 16.42 12.59 -8.37
C LYS A 6 14.97 12.59 -7.88
N ILE A 7 14.23 13.63 -8.24
CA ILE A 7 12.86 13.93 -7.77
C ILE A 7 11.82 12.89 -8.28
N THR A 8 12.23 11.90 -9.08
CA THR A 8 11.37 11.00 -9.86
C THR A 8 11.05 9.63 -9.25
N ASN A 9 11.27 9.39 -7.95
CA ASN A 9 11.19 8.02 -7.40
C ASN A 9 10.25 7.82 -6.20
N PHE A 10 9.34 8.74 -5.91
CA PHE A 10 8.34 8.53 -4.85
C PHE A 10 7.07 7.92 -5.42
N GLU A 11 6.57 6.88 -4.78
CA GLU A 11 5.31 6.21 -5.17
C GLU A 11 4.05 7.00 -4.78
N GLY A 12 4.21 8.10 -4.03
CA GLY A 12 3.11 8.96 -3.62
C GLY A 12 3.51 9.96 -2.51
N PRO A 13 2.56 10.77 -2.03
CA PRO A 13 2.85 11.84 -1.06
C PRO A 13 3.25 11.31 0.32
N PHE A 14 2.70 10.18 0.76
CA PHE A 14 3.10 9.56 2.02
C PHE A 14 4.51 8.97 1.98
N ASP A 15 4.97 8.52 0.80
CA ASP A 15 6.33 8.05 0.63
C ASP A 15 7.34 9.20 0.74
N LEU A 16 7.02 10.33 0.11
CA LEU A 16 7.78 11.56 0.28
C LEU A 16 7.82 11.99 1.75
N LEU A 17 6.69 11.95 2.47
CA LEU A 17 6.66 12.28 3.89
C LEU A 17 7.53 11.34 4.73
N LEU A 18 7.46 10.03 4.51
CA LEU A 18 8.34 9.06 5.18
C LEU A 18 9.81 9.34 4.89
N HIS A 19 10.15 9.67 3.64
CA HIS A 19 11.49 10.05 3.27
C HIS A 19 11.97 11.28 4.05
N LEU A 20 11.15 12.33 4.13
CA LEU A 20 11.47 13.55 4.87
C LEU A 20 11.62 13.28 6.38
N ILE A 21 10.73 12.50 6.98
CA ILE A 21 10.81 12.12 8.40
C ILE A 21 12.13 11.39 8.69
N LYS A 22 12.48 10.42 7.83
CA LYS A 22 13.72 9.65 7.95
C LYS A 22 14.95 10.54 7.75
N LYS A 23 14.94 11.44 6.77
CA LYS A 23 16.04 12.37 6.46
C LYS A 23 16.34 13.33 7.62
N ASN A 24 15.30 13.75 8.35
CA ASN A 24 15.44 14.65 9.50
C ASN A 24 15.57 13.92 10.84
N GLU A 25 15.78 12.59 10.82
CA GLU A 25 15.94 11.76 12.02
C GLU A 25 14.83 11.95 13.06
N MET A 26 13.59 12.15 12.59
CA MET A 26 12.44 12.36 13.47
C MET A 26 11.79 11.03 13.86
N ASP A 27 11.24 10.98 15.08
CA ASP A 27 10.31 9.92 15.45
C ASP A 27 9.00 10.12 14.67
N ILE A 28 8.50 9.05 14.05
CA ILE A 28 7.24 9.05 13.31
C ILE A 28 6.03 9.39 14.19
N TYR A 29 6.12 9.16 15.50
CA TYR A 29 5.06 9.53 16.46
C TYR A 29 5.20 10.96 16.99
N ASN A 30 6.35 11.60 16.79
CA ASN A 30 6.64 12.95 17.26
C ASN A 30 7.27 13.79 16.15
N ILE A 31 6.46 14.12 15.16
CA ILE A 31 6.88 14.83 13.95
C ILE A 31 6.78 16.35 14.20
N ARG A 32 7.85 17.08 13.87
CA ARG A 32 7.82 18.54 13.77
C ARG A 32 7.05 18.96 12.51
N ILE A 33 5.72 19.02 12.59
CA ILE A 33 4.83 19.29 11.44
C ILE A 33 5.25 20.56 10.69
N LEU A 34 5.57 21.64 11.40
CA LEU A 34 6.01 22.90 10.80
C LEU A 34 7.20 22.72 9.84
N GLU A 35 8.19 21.94 10.27
CA GLU A 35 9.41 21.69 9.51
C GLU A 35 9.13 20.79 8.30
N ILE A 36 8.39 19.70 8.50
CA ILE A 36 8.02 18.77 7.43
C ILE A 36 7.15 19.44 6.37
N THR A 37 6.17 20.27 6.76
CA THR A 37 5.32 21.01 5.84
C THR A 37 6.16 21.92 4.92
N ASN A 38 7.13 22.65 5.48
CA ASN A 38 7.98 23.52 4.67
C ASN A 38 8.81 22.70 3.66
N GLN A 39 9.46 21.63 4.13
CA GLN A 39 10.27 20.77 3.25
C GLN A 39 9.43 20.11 2.16
N TYR A 40 8.21 19.68 2.48
CA TYR A 40 7.28 19.09 1.52
C TYR A 40 6.90 20.09 0.41
N LEU A 41 6.54 21.32 0.80
CA LEU A 41 6.19 22.37 -0.17
C LEU A 41 7.37 22.78 -1.04
N ASP A 42 8.59 22.79 -0.51
CA ASP A 42 9.79 23.12 -1.28
C ASP A 42 10.13 22.03 -2.31
N ILE A 43 9.92 20.74 -1.98
CA ILE A 43 10.02 19.65 -2.96
C ILE A 43 8.99 19.84 -4.08
N LEU A 44 7.74 20.18 -3.76
CA LEU A 44 6.70 20.42 -4.78
C LEU A 44 7.02 21.60 -5.69
N LYS A 45 7.62 22.67 -5.14
CA LYS A 45 8.09 23.80 -5.97
C LYS A 45 9.20 23.36 -6.93
N GLN A 46 10.16 22.58 -6.45
CA GLN A 46 11.24 22.05 -7.30
C GLN A 46 10.69 21.13 -8.40
N MET A 47 9.71 20.28 -8.08
CA MET A 47 9.01 19.46 -9.07
C MET A 47 8.39 20.34 -10.18
N LYS A 48 7.71 21.41 -9.78
CA LYS A 48 7.09 22.35 -10.72
C LYS A 48 8.11 23.12 -11.56
N GLU A 49 9.22 23.56 -10.97
CA GLU A 49 10.31 24.25 -11.68
C GLU A 49 11.02 23.35 -12.68
N MET A 50 11.07 22.05 -12.41
CA MET A 50 11.62 21.03 -13.29
C MET A 50 10.59 20.50 -14.32
N ASP A 51 9.41 21.10 -14.40
CA ASP A 51 8.30 20.70 -15.28
C ASP A 51 7.90 19.22 -15.11
N LEU A 52 7.96 18.72 -13.87
CA LEU A 52 7.51 17.39 -13.51
C LEU A 52 6.01 17.41 -13.17
N ASP A 53 5.28 16.42 -13.67
CA ASP A 53 3.85 16.27 -13.39
C ASP A 53 3.59 16.04 -11.90
N ILE A 54 2.88 16.98 -11.28
CA ILE A 54 2.38 16.85 -9.91
C ILE A 54 0.98 16.24 -9.96
N THR A 55 0.80 15.09 -9.31
CA THR A 55 -0.53 14.46 -9.23
C THR A 55 -1.41 15.15 -8.19
N SER A 56 -2.73 15.01 -8.33
CA SER A 56 -3.72 15.60 -7.42
C SER A 56 -3.53 15.17 -5.96
N GLU A 57 -3.03 13.96 -5.73
CA GLU A 57 -2.77 13.42 -4.39
C GLU A 57 -1.74 14.24 -3.60
N PHE A 58 -0.69 14.73 -4.27
CA PHE A 58 0.30 15.60 -3.63
C PHE A 58 -0.31 16.95 -3.24
N ILE A 59 -1.19 17.49 -4.08
CA ILE A 59 -1.86 18.77 -3.80
C ILE A 59 -2.80 18.63 -2.59
N VAL A 60 -3.53 17.51 -2.50
CA VAL A 60 -4.40 17.23 -1.35
C VAL A 60 -3.58 17.21 -0.05
N ILE A 61 -2.46 16.47 -0.03
CA ILE A 61 -1.61 16.40 1.16
C ILE A 61 -0.94 17.75 1.46
N ALA A 62 -0.56 18.53 0.45
CA ALA A 62 -0.06 19.89 0.65
C ALA A 62 -1.10 20.78 1.36
N ALA A 63 -2.36 20.73 0.91
CA ALA A 63 -3.45 21.49 1.52
C ALA A 63 -3.67 21.07 2.98
N THR A 64 -3.71 19.76 3.26
CA THR A 64 -3.83 19.24 4.63
C THR A 64 -2.69 19.70 5.53
N LEU A 65 -1.45 19.66 5.06
CA LEU A 65 -0.28 20.12 5.82
C LEU A 65 -0.31 21.63 6.10
N ILE A 66 -0.79 22.43 5.14
CA ILE A 66 -0.96 23.87 5.29
C ILE A 66 -2.07 24.17 6.31
N GLU A 67 -3.18 23.44 6.24
CA GLU A 67 -4.30 23.57 7.17
C GLU A 67 -3.85 23.30 8.61
N ILE A 68 -3.19 22.15 8.84
CA ILE A 68 -2.66 21.78 10.15
C ILE A 68 -1.67 22.85 10.64
N LYS A 69 -0.75 23.30 9.78
CA LYS A 69 0.21 24.36 10.12
C LYS A 69 -0.50 25.67 10.49
N SER A 70 -1.55 26.05 9.76
CA SER A 70 -2.32 27.26 10.04
C SER A 70 -3.01 27.18 11.38
N LYS A 71 -3.69 26.06 11.69
CA LYS A 71 -4.35 25.82 12.97
C LYS A 71 -3.37 25.96 14.14
N ILE A 72 -2.25 25.24 14.11
CA ILE A 72 -1.21 25.26 15.15
C ILE A 72 -0.63 26.66 15.42
N LEU A 73 -0.54 27.52 14.39
CA LEU A 73 0.07 28.85 14.50
C LEU A 73 -0.91 29.94 14.96
N LEU A 74 -2.22 29.70 14.87
CA LEU A 74 -3.22 30.73 15.17
C LEU A 74 -3.56 30.75 16.68
N PRO A 75 -3.69 31.94 17.29
CA PRO A 75 -4.08 32.05 18.70
C PRO A 75 -5.52 31.58 18.90
N LYS A 76 -5.73 30.65 19.85
CA LYS A 76 -7.06 30.10 20.16
C LYS A 76 -7.99 31.20 20.71
N PRO A 77 -9.18 31.43 20.11
CA PRO A 77 -10.21 32.21 20.76
C PRO A 77 -10.70 31.44 22.01
N LYS A 78 -11.01 32.15 23.10
CA LYS A 78 -11.47 31.57 24.39
C LYS A 78 -12.87 30.92 24.33
N VAL A 79 -13.28 30.34 23.21
CA VAL A 79 -14.63 29.79 23.03
C VAL A 79 -14.56 28.28 23.19
N GLU A 80 -15.22 27.78 24.24
CA GLU A 80 -15.18 26.39 24.75
C GLU A 80 -15.85 25.33 23.85
N ASN A 81 -16.09 25.60 22.56
CA ASN A 81 -16.77 24.67 21.66
C ASN A 81 -15.80 24.16 20.59
N GLU A 82 -14.94 23.23 20.98
CA GLU A 82 -13.97 22.53 20.12
C GLU A 82 -14.67 21.35 19.40
N GLU A 83 -15.28 21.59 18.25
CA GLU A 83 -15.54 20.51 17.29
C GLU A 83 -14.32 20.40 16.36
N GLU A 84 -13.53 19.34 16.57
CA GLU A 84 -12.15 19.08 16.09
C GLU A 84 -11.03 19.87 16.78
N ASN A 85 -10.37 19.21 17.74
CA ASN A 85 -9.12 19.70 18.28
C ASN A 85 -8.02 19.64 17.21
N GLU A 86 -7.18 20.67 17.13
CA GLU A 86 -6.06 20.76 16.17
C GLU A 86 -5.10 19.56 16.28
N GLU A 87 -4.97 19.03 17.49
CA GLU A 87 -4.21 17.81 17.75
C GLU A 87 -4.77 16.59 17.00
N ASP A 88 -6.09 16.53 16.76
CA ASP A 88 -6.73 15.36 16.18
C ASP A 88 -6.44 15.23 14.69
N ALA A 89 -6.44 16.35 13.95
CA ALA A 89 -6.06 16.37 12.53
C ALA A 89 -4.58 15.96 12.33
N ALA A 90 -3.69 16.46 13.18
CA ALA A 90 -2.28 16.06 13.14
C ALA A 90 -2.09 14.57 13.48
N LYS A 91 -2.80 14.06 14.50
CA LYS A 91 -2.81 12.64 14.87
C LYS A 91 -3.34 11.77 13.73
N GLU A 92 -4.39 12.18 13.04
CA GLU A 92 -4.94 11.45 11.90
C GLU A 92 -3.91 11.33 10.76
N LEU A 93 -3.21 12.43 10.44
CA LEU A 93 -2.15 12.41 9.43
C LEU A 93 -1.02 11.46 9.84
N ILE A 94 -0.57 11.52 11.10
CA ILE A 94 0.46 10.61 11.65
C ILE A 94 0.02 9.15 11.50
N ASN A 95 -1.23 8.83 11.84
CA ASN A 95 -1.78 7.48 11.72
C ASN A 95 -1.76 6.99 10.26
N LYS A 96 -2.11 7.85 9.30
CA LYS A 96 -2.03 7.51 7.86
C LYS A 96 -0.60 7.24 7.42
N ILE A 97 0.38 8.04 7.87
CA ILE A 97 1.81 7.83 7.55
C ILE A 97 2.31 6.50 8.15
N VAL A 98 1.95 6.20 9.40
CA VAL A 98 2.28 4.92 10.05
C VAL A 98 1.65 3.74 9.32
N LEU A 99 0.39 3.86 8.91
CA LEU A 99 -0.31 2.82 8.17
C LEU A 99 0.35 2.56 6.81
N TYR A 100 0.66 3.61 6.07
CA TYR A 100 1.40 3.50 4.80
C TYR A 100 2.75 2.80 5.01
N LYS A 101 3.52 3.17 6.05
CA LYS A 101 4.80 2.51 6.39
C LYS A 101 4.63 1.00 6.61
N LYS A 102 3.58 0.58 7.33
CA LYS A 102 3.31 -0.84 7.57
C LYS A 102 3.06 -1.60 6.26
N PHE A 103 2.25 -1.04 5.37
CA PHE A 103 1.99 -1.66 4.07
C PHE A 103 3.21 -1.65 3.16
N LYS A 104 4.01 -0.59 3.18
CA LYS A 104 5.26 -0.53 2.45
C LYS A 104 6.21 -1.67 2.85
N VAL A 105 6.41 -1.87 4.14
CA VAL A 105 7.23 -2.98 4.66
C VAL A 105 6.65 -4.34 4.29
N ALA A 106 5.32 -4.50 4.35
CA ALA A 106 4.68 -5.75 3.94
C ALA A 106 4.84 -6.02 2.43
N ALA A 107 4.73 -4.98 1.59
CA ALA A 107 4.95 -5.08 0.15
C ALA A 107 6.40 -5.43 -0.17
N GLU A 108 7.37 -4.81 0.50
CA GLU A 108 8.79 -5.14 0.38
C GLU A 108 9.06 -6.59 0.78
N PHE A 109 8.45 -7.08 1.86
CA PHE A 109 8.55 -8.48 2.29
C PHE A 109 7.97 -9.45 1.23
N LEU A 110 6.81 -9.15 0.66
CA LEU A 110 6.20 -9.98 -0.38
C LEU A 110 7.02 -9.99 -1.68
N LEU A 111 7.57 -8.83 -2.06
CA LEU A 111 8.44 -8.68 -3.22
C LEU A 111 9.71 -9.53 -3.07
N GLU A 112 10.29 -9.57 -1.88
CA GLU A 112 11.46 -10.42 -1.63
C GLU A 112 11.10 -11.91 -1.76
N ARG A 113 9.94 -12.32 -1.23
CA ARG A 113 9.46 -13.71 -1.39
C ARG A 113 9.17 -14.08 -2.84
N GLU A 114 8.62 -13.17 -3.62
CA GLU A 114 8.41 -13.36 -5.06
C GLU A 114 9.75 -13.64 -5.76
N ARG A 115 10.78 -12.85 -5.45
CA ARG A 115 12.14 -13.03 -6.00
C ARG A 115 12.75 -14.36 -5.59
N GLU A 116 12.64 -14.74 -4.31
CA GLU A 116 13.16 -16.02 -3.80
C GLU A 116 12.46 -17.24 -4.43
N THR A 117 11.14 -17.16 -4.63
CA THR A 117 10.36 -18.28 -5.17
C THR A 117 10.66 -18.53 -6.64
N GLY A 118 11.09 -17.51 -7.38
CA GLY A 118 11.37 -17.61 -8.81
C GLY A 118 10.14 -17.98 -9.64
N ILE A 119 10.35 -18.39 -10.89
CA ILE A 119 9.26 -18.76 -11.81
C ILE A 119 8.91 -20.24 -11.61
N MET A 120 7.74 -20.51 -11.00
CA MET A 120 7.15 -21.84 -10.90
C MET A 120 6.24 -22.12 -12.11
N PHE A 121 6.52 -23.19 -12.85
CA PHE A 121 5.63 -23.69 -13.90
C PHE A 121 4.75 -24.82 -13.35
N SER A 122 3.44 -24.70 -13.49
CA SER A 122 2.48 -25.75 -13.13
C SER A 122 1.74 -26.26 -14.37
N LYS A 123 1.42 -27.55 -14.37
CA LYS A 123 0.55 -28.15 -15.40
C LYS A 123 -0.92 -27.97 -14.99
N LYS A 124 -1.81 -27.82 -15.97
CA LYS A 124 -3.27 -27.87 -15.71
C LYS A 124 -3.64 -29.24 -15.13
N PRO A 125 -4.65 -29.30 -14.24
CA PRO A 125 -5.12 -30.57 -13.71
C PRO A 125 -5.64 -31.46 -14.85
N GLU A 126 -5.41 -32.77 -14.72
CA GLU A 126 -5.89 -33.77 -15.66
C GLU A 126 -7.39 -34.00 -15.43
N ILE A 127 -8.19 -33.94 -16.48
CA ILE A 127 -9.63 -34.18 -16.40
C ILE A 127 -9.82 -35.70 -16.43
N ILE A 128 -10.16 -36.29 -15.28
CA ILE A 128 -10.54 -37.70 -15.20
C ILE A 128 -12.03 -37.80 -15.52
N GLU A 129 -12.37 -38.32 -16.71
CA GLU A 129 -13.76 -38.68 -17.01
C GLU A 129 -14.18 -39.88 -16.14
N GLU A 130 -15.11 -39.67 -15.21
CA GLU A 130 -15.77 -40.76 -14.49
C GLU A 130 -16.58 -41.61 -15.48
N LYS A 131 -15.98 -42.68 -15.99
CA LYS A 131 -16.73 -43.71 -16.69
C LYS A 131 -17.63 -44.43 -15.69
N ASN A 132 -18.91 -44.03 -15.65
CA ASN A 132 -19.97 -44.80 -15.01
C ASN A 132 -20.11 -46.15 -15.74
N TYR A 133 -19.35 -47.15 -15.31
CA TYR A 133 -19.62 -48.54 -15.66
C TYR A 133 -20.96 -48.93 -15.03
N LYS A 134 -22.05 -48.79 -15.79
CA LYS A 134 -23.40 -49.23 -15.39
C LYS A 134 -23.57 -50.75 -15.38
N GLU A 135 -22.55 -51.53 -15.76
CA GLU A 135 -22.62 -52.98 -15.66
C GLU A 135 -22.25 -53.40 -14.23
N THR A 136 -23.22 -53.96 -13.51
CA THR A 136 -22.96 -54.56 -12.21
C THR A 136 -22.03 -55.75 -12.42
N THR A 137 -21.18 -56.08 -11.44
CA THR A 137 -20.35 -57.31 -11.48
C THR A 137 -21.18 -58.58 -11.76
N ALA A 138 -22.46 -58.56 -11.37
CA ALA A 138 -23.46 -59.58 -11.70
C ALA A 138 -23.80 -59.69 -13.20
N ASP A 139 -23.80 -58.57 -13.94
CA ASP A 139 -24.09 -58.53 -15.38
C ASP A 139 -22.91 -59.09 -16.18
N LEU A 140 -21.68 -58.78 -15.75
CA LEU A 140 -20.44 -59.31 -16.32
C LEU A 140 -20.31 -60.83 -16.12
N LEU A 141 -20.70 -61.32 -14.93
CA LEU A 141 -20.67 -62.76 -14.63
C LEU A 141 -21.75 -63.54 -15.39
N LYS A 142 -22.98 -63.01 -15.53
CA LYS A 142 -24.04 -63.63 -16.34
C LYS A 142 -23.63 -63.80 -17.81
N LYS A 143 -22.94 -62.80 -18.37
CA LYS A 143 -22.46 -62.81 -19.76
C LYS A 143 -21.43 -63.90 -20.02
N HIS A 144 -20.62 -64.25 -19.01
CA HIS A 144 -19.60 -65.29 -19.12
C HIS A 144 -20.06 -66.70 -18.69
N TYR A 145 -21.06 -66.83 -17.81
CA TYR A 145 -21.57 -68.14 -17.38
C TYR A 145 -22.58 -68.77 -18.35
N ASN A 146 -23.35 -67.95 -19.09
CA ASN A 146 -24.32 -68.45 -20.08
C ASN A 146 -23.68 -68.90 -21.41
N ALA A 147 -22.36 -68.75 -21.58
CA ALA A 147 -21.64 -69.17 -22.78
C ALA A 147 -21.13 -70.63 -22.72
N ARG A 148 -21.48 -71.41 -21.67
CA ARG A 148 -20.93 -72.75 -21.44
C ARG A 148 -21.94 -73.91 -21.36
N PHE A 149 -23.21 -73.67 -21.65
CA PHE A 149 -24.22 -74.73 -21.77
C PHE A 149 -25.13 -74.52 -22.98
N ILE A 150 -24.58 -74.78 -24.18
CA ILE A 150 -25.30 -75.32 -25.35
C ILE A 150 -24.40 -76.38 -25.95
#